data_AF-A0A8T5Y3J4-F1
#
_entry.id   AF-A0A8T5Y3J4-F1
#
_cell.length_a   1.000
_cell.length_b   1.000
_cell.length_c   1.000
_cell.angle_alpha   90.00
_cell.angle_beta   90.00
_cell.angle_gamma   90.00
#
_symmetry.space_group_name_H-M   'P 1'
#
loop_
_entity.id
_entity.type
_entity.pdbx_description
1 polymer ?
#
loop_
_entity_poly.entity_id
_entity_poly.type
_entity_poly.pdbx_seq_one_letter_code
_entity_poly.pdbx_strand_id
1 'polypeptide(L)'
;MEGRAPVGSCGLYCGSCAIYYARGNKGLQKRLARELQCEPEEVGCNGCGSFSPDCHGSYCKIYLCGINRGHEYCNQCHEHPCGRLQRLSMGYEGVPLRQLEELRALGEEEFYNLMARRWTCVCGGTIVAYKKRCLSCGKGADLS
;
A
#
# COMPACT_ATOMS: atom_id res chain seq x y z
N MET A 1 -0.43 6.51 17.70
CA MET A 1 -0.35 6.06 16.29
C MET A 1 -1.58 5.25 15.86
N GLU A 2 -2.66 5.22 16.65
CA GLU A 2 -3.91 4.55 16.27
C GLU A 2 -4.63 5.37 15.20
N GLY A 3 -4.99 4.71 14.09
CA GLY A 3 -5.85 5.30 13.06
C GLY A 3 -5.20 5.58 11.69
N ARG A 4 -3.88 5.49 11.54
CA ARG A 4 -3.21 5.67 10.22
C ARG A 4 -2.87 4.33 9.56
N ALA A 5 -3.21 4.18 8.27
CA ALA A 5 -2.79 3.02 7.50
C ALA A 5 -1.25 3.00 7.38
N PRO A 6 -0.59 1.84 7.50
CA PRO A 6 0.87 1.78 7.48
C PRO A 6 1.43 2.04 6.07
N VAL A 7 2.68 2.47 6.01
CA VAL A 7 3.49 2.39 4.78
C VAL A 7 4.38 1.16 4.86
N GLY A 8 4.40 0.37 3.79
CA GLY A 8 5.25 -0.82 3.76
C GLY A 8 6.72 -0.47 3.59
N SER A 9 7.61 -1.38 3.96
CA SER A 9 9.06 -1.20 3.75
C SER A 9 9.42 -0.89 2.30
N CYS A 10 8.59 -1.30 1.34
CA CYS A 10 8.75 -0.99 -0.08
C CYS A 10 8.29 0.41 -0.50
N GLY A 11 7.69 1.21 0.37
CA GLY A 11 7.10 2.51 0.06
C GLY A 11 5.62 2.49 -0.32
N LEU A 12 4.97 1.33 -0.37
CA LEU A 12 3.53 1.29 -0.65
C LEU A 12 2.72 1.71 0.58
N TYR A 13 2.04 2.84 0.49
CA TYR A 13 1.05 3.26 1.49
C TYR A 13 -0.20 2.37 1.45
N CYS A 14 -0.44 1.58 2.51
CA CYS A 14 -1.57 0.64 2.60
C CYS A 14 -2.92 1.34 2.51
N GLY A 15 -3.02 2.61 2.89
CA GLY A 15 -4.24 3.42 2.75
C GLY A 15 -4.61 3.73 1.30
N SER A 16 -3.82 3.29 0.32
CA SER A 16 -4.16 3.34 -1.11
C SER A 16 -4.53 1.96 -1.70
N CYS A 17 -4.58 0.91 -0.87
CA CYS A 17 -4.78 -0.47 -1.30
C CYS A 17 -6.20 -0.97 -0.99
N ALA A 18 -6.93 -1.43 -2.01
CA ALA A 18 -8.28 -1.96 -1.82
C ALA A 18 -8.34 -3.21 -0.92
N ILE A 19 -7.32 -4.07 -0.97
CA ILE A 19 -7.25 -5.30 -0.16
C ILE A 19 -7.11 -4.96 1.34
N TYR A 20 -6.39 -3.89 1.67
CA TYR A 20 -6.28 -3.41 3.06
C TYR A 20 -7.65 -3.02 3.63
N TYR A 21 -8.48 -2.31 2.85
CA TYR A 21 -9.85 -1.94 3.26
C TYR A 21 -10.87 -3.09 3.16
N ALA A 22 -10.53 -4.20 2.50
CA ALA A 22 -11.43 -5.33 2.35
C ALA A 22 -11.58 -6.13 3.66
N ARG A 23 -10.63 -6.02 4.60
CA ARG A 23 -10.68 -6.75 5.87
C ARG A 23 -11.98 -6.43 6.63
N GLY A 24 -12.79 -7.46 6.90
CA GLY A 24 -14.08 -7.32 7.59
C GLY A 24 -15.20 -6.75 6.72
N ASN A 25 -14.94 -6.38 5.46
CA ASN A 25 -15.93 -5.90 4.51
C ASN A 25 -16.26 -6.98 3.47
N LYS A 26 -17.21 -7.86 3.81
CA LYS A 26 -17.63 -9.00 2.96
C LYS A 26 -18.08 -8.58 1.55
N GLY A 27 -18.68 -7.40 1.40
CA GLY A 27 -19.09 -6.87 0.10
C GLY A 27 -17.89 -6.53 -0.78
N LEU A 28 -16.91 -5.83 -0.22
CA LEU A 28 -15.67 -5.48 -0.89
C LEU A 28 -14.81 -6.72 -1.19
N GLN A 29 -14.72 -7.67 -0.26
CA GLN A 29 -14.05 -8.96 -0.47
C GLN A 29 -14.61 -9.71 -1.66
N LYS A 30 -15.94 -9.91 -1.72
CA LYS A 30 -16.59 -10.58 -2.86
C LYS A 30 -16.35 -9.87 -4.20
N ARG A 31 -16.31 -8.53 -4.20
CA ARG A 31 -16.02 -7.76 -5.42
C ARG A 31 -14.58 -7.97 -5.88
N LEU A 32 -13.62 -7.80 -4.99
CA LEU A 32 -12.18 -7.94 -5.30
C LEU A 32 -11.81 -9.39 -5.63
N ALA A 33 -12.42 -10.37 -4.97
CA ALA A 33 -12.20 -11.80 -5.22
C ALA A 33 -12.52 -12.19 -6.67
N ARG A 34 -13.64 -11.68 -7.20
CA ARG A 34 -14.00 -11.86 -8.62
C ARG A 34 -12.98 -11.24 -9.58
N GLU A 35 -12.41 -10.10 -9.23
CA GLU A 35 -11.41 -9.42 -10.06
C GLU A 35 -10.04 -10.09 -9.99
N LEU A 36 -9.68 -10.62 -8.81
CA LEU A 36 -8.41 -11.29 -8.56
C LEU A 36 -8.44 -12.79 -8.87
N GLN A 37 -9.62 -13.33 -9.22
CA GLN A 37 -9.86 -14.75 -9.48
C GLN A 37 -9.44 -15.65 -8.29
N CYS A 38 -9.81 -15.24 -7.08
CA CYS A 38 -9.54 -15.95 -5.84
C CYS A 38 -10.82 -16.06 -4.98
N GLU A 39 -10.76 -16.76 -3.86
CA GLU A 39 -11.87 -16.83 -2.92
C GLU A 39 -11.97 -15.54 -2.07
N PRO A 40 -13.17 -15.09 -1.67
CA PRO A 40 -13.36 -13.90 -0.83
C PRO A 40 -12.56 -13.90 0.48
N GLU A 41 -12.37 -15.07 1.08
CA GLU A 41 -11.63 -15.27 2.31
C GLU A 41 -10.14 -15.00 2.16
N GLU A 42 -9.61 -15.11 0.94
CA GLU A 42 -8.21 -14.82 0.60
C GLU A 42 -7.97 -13.30 0.40
N VAL A 43 -9.05 -12.51 0.31
CA VAL A 43 -8.99 -11.06 0.14
C VAL A 43 -8.95 -10.38 1.52
N GLY A 44 -7.74 -10.31 2.09
CA GLY A 44 -7.52 -9.64 3.37
C GLY A 44 -6.05 -9.30 3.63
N CYS A 45 -5.82 -8.10 4.16
CA CYS A 45 -4.51 -7.69 4.62
C CYS A 45 -4.62 -6.83 5.88
N ASN A 46 -3.74 -7.07 6.84
CA ASN A 46 -3.69 -6.31 8.11
C ASN A 46 -2.84 -5.03 7.98
N GLY A 47 -2.28 -4.79 6.80
CA GLY A 47 -1.27 -3.77 6.57
C GLY A 47 0.15 -4.33 6.72
N CYS A 48 1.11 -3.66 6.09
CA CYS A 48 2.51 -4.04 6.20
C CYS A 48 2.97 -3.93 7.67
N GLY A 49 3.73 -4.92 8.14
CA GLY A 49 4.18 -4.99 9.54
C GLY A 49 3.26 -5.78 10.48
N SER A 50 2.03 -6.12 10.05
CA SER A 50 1.05 -6.87 10.87
C SER A 50 0.64 -8.20 10.22
N PHE A 51 1.61 -8.93 9.67
CA PHE A 51 1.33 -10.16 8.92
C PHE A 51 0.83 -11.29 9.84
N SER A 52 -0.41 -11.74 9.64
CA SER A 52 -0.93 -13.02 10.14
C SER A 52 -0.75 -14.10 9.06
N PRO A 53 -0.66 -15.40 9.37
CA PRO A 53 -0.48 -16.46 8.35
C PRO A 53 -1.40 -16.32 7.13
N ASP A 54 -2.64 -15.92 7.35
CA ASP A 54 -3.69 -15.74 6.32
C ASP A 54 -3.60 -14.40 5.55
N CYS A 55 -2.59 -13.57 5.82
CA CYS A 55 -2.41 -12.31 5.13
C CYS A 55 -1.73 -12.53 3.78
N HIS A 56 -2.24 -11.86 2.73
CA HIS A 56 -1.61 -11.88 1.41
C HIS A 56 -0.13 -11.44 1.43
N GLY A 57 0.31 -10.70 2.46
CA GLY A 57 1.67 -10.23 2.61
C GLY A 57 2.62 -11.09 3.46
N SER A 58 2.17 -12.22 4.04
CA SER A 58 2.93 -13.01 5.03
C SER A 58 4.32 -13.46 4.60
N TYR A 59 4.51 -13.65 3.30
CA TYR A 59 5.77 -14.09 2.71
C TYR A 59 6.41 -12.99 1.85
N CYS A 60 6.14 -11.72 2.14
CA CYS A 60 6.69 -10.59 1.40
C CYS A 60 8.22 -10.53 1.53
N LYS A 61 8.91 -10.93 0.46
CA LYS A 61 10.38 -10.96 0.39
C LYS A 61 11.03 -9.58 0.57
N ILE A 62 10.31 -8.49 0.29
CA ILE A 62 10.85 -7.13 0.50
C ILE A 62 10.82 -6.77 1.98
N TYR A 63 9.70 -7.02 2.67
CA TYR A 63 9.58 -6.79 4.10
C TYR A 63 10.59 -7.61 4.91
N LEU A 64 10.66 -8.93 4.65
CA LEU A 64 11.61 -9.82 5.32
C LEU A 64 13.07 -9.37 5.10
N CYS A 65 13.38 -8.85 3.92
CA CYS A 65 14.70 -8.28 3.64
C CYS A 65 14.99 -7.00 4.42
N GLY A 66 13.98 -6.14 4.62
CA GLY A 66 14.11 -4.94 5.44
C GLY A 66 14.44 -5.31 6.89
N ILE A 67 13.62 -6.17 7.49
CA ILE A 67 13.82 -6.68 8.86
C ILE A 67 15.20 -7.29 9.03
N ASN A 68 15.59 -8.22 8.15
CA ASN A 68 16.87 -8.91 8.27
C ASN A 68 18.09 -7.98 8.14
N ARG A 69 17.91 -6.79 7.57
CA ARG A 69 18.96 -5.76 7.42
C ARG A 69 18.83 -4.61 8.42
N GLY A 70 17.86 -4.67 9.34
CA GLY A 70 17.61 -3.59 10.30
C GLY A 70 17.08 -2.30 9.65
N HIS A 71 16.39 -2.42 8.52
CA HIS A 71 15.76 -1.30 7.82
C HIS A 71 14.25 -1.38 7.91
N GLU A 72 13.64 -0.31 8.39
CA GLU A 72 12.19 -0.12 8.35
C GLU A 72 11.72 0.11 6.91
N TYR A 73 12.45 0.95 6.18
CA TYR A 73 12.15 1.34 4.80
C TYR A 73 13.32 1.04 3.87
N CYS A 74 13.02 0.62 2.64
CA CYS A 74 14.05 0.27 1.67
C CYS A 74 14.95 1.46 1.30
N ASN A 75 14.51 2.70 1.49
CA ASN A 75 15.34 3.90 1.30
C ASN A 75 16.43 4.05 2.37
N GLN A 76 16.44 3.26 3.44
CA GLN A 76 17.54 3.24 4.43
C GLN A 76 18.68 2.31 3.99
N CYS A 77 18.45 1.47 2.97
CA CYS A 77 19.45 0.55 2.44
C CYS A 77 20.42 1.26 1.50
N HIS A 78 21.72 0.94 1.59
CA HIS A 78 22.74 1.48 0.69
C HIS A 78 22.60 0.99 -0.76
N GLU A 79 21.96 -0.16 -0.98
CA GLU A 79 21.67 -0.71 -2.32
C GLU A 79 20.41 -0.10 -2.96
N HIS A 80 19.83 0.93 -2.35
CA HIS A 80 18.59 1.54 -2.82
C HIS A 80 18.81 2.39 -4.09
N PRO A 81 17.97 2.23 -5.14
CA PRO A 81 16.93 1.22 -5.29
C PRO A 81 17.47 -0.11 -5.84
N CYS A 82 17.26 -1.21 -5.12
CA CYS A 82 17.73 -2.52 -5.56
C CYS A 82 16.77 -3.17 -6.58
N GLY A 83 17.25 -4.15 -7.35
CA GLY A 83 16.45 -4.78 -8.41
C GLY A 83 15.13 -5.40 -7.94
N ARG A 84 15.02 -5.85 -6.68
CA ARG A 84 13.76 -6.36 -6.11
C ARG A 84 12.72 -5.26 -5.97
N LEU A 85 13.13 -4.10 -5.44
CA LEU A 85 12.27 -2.93 -5.28
C LEU A 85 11.89 -2.33 -6.64
N GLN A 86 12.84 -2.23 -7.56
CA GLN A 86 12.57 -1.74 -8.92
C GLN A 86 11.51 -2.60 -9.63
N ARG A 87 11.62 -3.94 -9.56
CA ARG A 87 10.61 -4.86 -10.13
C ARG A 87 9.23 -4.68 -9.54
N LEU A 88 9.13 -4.58 -8.21
CA LEU A 88 7.85 -4.25 -7.57
C LEU A 88 7.33 -2.92 -8.10
N SER A 89 8.18 -1.89 -8.09
CA SER A 89 7.80 -0.53 -8.46
C SER A 89 7.30 -0.43 -9.89
N MET A 90 7.85 -1.19 -10.85
CA MET A 90 7.33 -1.25 -12.22
C MET A 90 5.88 -1.75 -12.27
N GLY A 91 5.51 -2.75 -11.47
CA GLY A 91 4.14 -3.26 -11.39
C GLY A 91 3.13 -2.28 -10.77
N TYR A 92 3.64 -1.20 -10.15
CA TYR A 92 2.84 -0.13 -9.56
C TYR A 92 3.18 1.24 -10.20
N GLU A 93 3.58 1.26 -11.46
CA GLU A 93 3.85 2.50 -12.22
C GLU A 93 4.80 3.50 -11.50
N GLY A 94 5.81 2.99 -10.79
CA GLY A 94 6.79 3.82 -10.09
C GLY A 94 6.35 4.33 -8.70
N VAL A 95 5.11 4.05 -8.28
CA VAL A 95 4.54 4.57 -7.02
C VAL A 95 5.37 4.21 -5.78
N PRO A 96 5.87 2.97 -5.58
CA PRO A 96 6.65 2.61 -4.40
C PRO A 96 7.96 3.41 -4.28
N LEU A 97 8.71 3.55 -5.38
CA LEU A 97 9.96 4.32 -5.39
C LEU A 97 9.72 5.79 -5.09
N ARG A 98 8.73 6.40 -5.75
CA ARG A 98 8.36 7.80 -5.52
C ARG A 98 7.99 8.06 -4.06
N GLN A 99 7.19 7.18 -3.45
CA GLN A 99 6.80 7.33 -2.06
C GLN A 99 7.98 7.16 -1.09
N LEU A 100 8.96 6.30 -1.41
CA LEU A 100 10.20 6.20 -0.62
C LEU A 100 11.06 7.47 -0.71
N GLU A 101 11.11 8.11 -1.88
CA GLU A 101 11.79 9.40 -2.06
C GLU A 101 11.08 10.51 -1.29
N GLU A 102 9.75 10.59 -1.39
CA GLU A 102 8.92 11.53 -0.63
C GLU A 102 9.06 11.34 0.87
N LEU A 103 9.04 10.09 1.34
CA LEU A 103 9.25 9.76 2.75
C LEU A 103 10.63 10.20 3.25
N ARG A 104 11.68 10.02 2.43
CA ARG A 104 13.03 10.48 2.76
C ARG A 104 13.11 12.00 2.81
N ALA A 105 12.47 12.69 1.87
CA ALA A 105 12.55 14.14 1.73
C ALA A 105 11.71 14.91 2.76
N LEU A 106 10.54 14.37 3.12
CA LEU A 106 9.56 15.04 3.97
C LEU A 106 9.65 14.63 5.43
N GLY A 107 10.14 13.42 5.72
CA GLY A 107 9.93 12.79 7.02
C GLY A 107 8.54 12.15 7.14
N GLU A 108 8.34 11.36 8.19
CA GLU A 108 7.13 10.52 8.34
C GLU A 108 5.82 11.33 8.45
N GLU A 109 5.77 12.33 9.32
CA GLU A 109 4.53 13.04 9.64
C GLU A 109 3.98 13.76 8.39
N GLU A 110 4.83 14.53 7.71
CA GLU A 110 4.52 15.23 6.47
C GLU A 110 4.19 14.26 5.33
N PHE A 111 4.90 13.12 5.24
CA PHE A 111 4.58 12.07 4.29
C PHE A 111 3.18 11.49 4.53
N TYR A 112 2.80 11.18 5.77
CA TYR A 112 1.46 10.66 6.08
C TYR A 112 0.38 11.69 5.77
N ASN A 113 0.62 12.98 6.04
CA ASN A 113 -0.29 14.06 5.67
C ASN A 113 -0.46 14.16 4.15
N LEU A 114 0.63 14.02 3.39
CA LEU A 114 0.59 13.98 1.93
C LEU A 114 -0.19 12.76 1.42
N MET A 115 0.05 11.58 1.98
CA MET A 115 -0.66 10.36 1.60
C MET A 115 -2.16 10.45 1.89
N ALA A 116 -2.54 10.98 3.06
CA ALA A 116 -3.93 11.18 3.41
C ALA A 116 -4.64 12.10 2.41
N ARG A 117 -4.00 13.18 1.97
CA ARG A 117 -4.58 14.07 0.94
C ARG A 117 -4.64 13.42 -0.43
N ARG A 118 -3.53 12.80 -0.87
CA ARG A 118 -3.38 12.20 -2.21
C ARG A 118 -4.36 11.06 -2.45
N TRP A 119 -4.63 10.26 -1.42
CA TRP A 119 -5.42 9.04 -1.55
C TRP A 119 -6.85 9.18 -1.01
N THR A 120 -7.29 10.41 -0.70
CA THR A 120 -8.67 10.70 -0.34
C THR A 120 -9.39 11.41 -1.48
N CYS A 121 -10.49 10.82 -1.93
CA CYS A 121 -11.39 11.40 -2.91
C CYS A 121 -12.18 12.54 -2.26
N VAL A 122 -12.64 13.49 -3.08
CA VAL A 122 -13.54 14.58 -2.67
C VAL A 122 -14.83 14.09 -1.99
N CYS A 123 -15.27 12.86 -2.26
CA CYS A 123 -16.42 12.26 -1.57
C CYS A 123 -16.09 11.66 -0.19
N GLY A 124 -14.85 11.82 0.28
CA GLY A 124 -14.33 11.22 1.52
C GLY A 124 -13.90 9.76 1.41
N GLY A 125 -14.10 9.12 0.26
CA GLY A 125 -13.69 7.72 0.03
C GLY A 125 -12.22 7.58 -0.39
N THR A 126 -11.66 6.39 -0.25
CA THR A 126 -10.27 6.11 -0.63
C THR A 126 -10.08 5.97 -2.15
N ILE A 127 -9.05 6.60 -2.70
CA ILE A 127 -8.54 6.38 -4.05
C ILE A 127 -7.58 5.18 -4.05
N VAL A 128 -7.87 4.20 -4.90
CA VAL A 128 -7.03 3.02 -5.05
C VAL A 128 -5.88 3.31 -6.03
N ALA A 129 -4.64 3.15 -5.58
CA ALA A 129 -3.45 3.50 -6.37
C ALA A 129 -3.41 2.82 -7.75
N TYR A 130 -3.61 1.51 -7.79
CA TYR A 130 -3.50 0.73 -9.02
C TYR A 130 -4.71 0.87 -9.97
N LYS A 131 -5.86 1.35 -9.48
CA LYS A 131 -7.06 1.59 -10.32
C LYS A 131 -7.29 3.04 -10.67
N LYS A 132 -6.61 3.96 -9.97
CA LYS A 132 -6.82 5.41 -10.04
C LYS A 132 -8.32 5.75 -9.91
N ARG A 133 -9.03 5.06 -9.00
CA ARG A 133 -10.48 5.22 -8.78
C ARG A 133 -10.84 5.16 -7.30
N CYS A 134 -11.88 5.88 -6.92
CA CYS A 134 -12.43 5.85 -5.57
C CYS A 134 -13.17 4.53 -5.29
N LEU A 135 -12.92 3.92 -4.12
CA LEU A 135 -13.63 2.72 -3.67
C LEU A 135 -15.12 2.96 -3.44
N SER A 136 -15.49 4.16 -2.99
CA SER A 136 -16.85 4.51 -2.57
C SER A 136 -17.71 4.99 -3.74
N CYS A 137 -17.23 5.96 -4.53
CA CYS A 137 -18.03 6.56 -5.61
C CYS A 137 -17.62 6.13 -7.02
N GLY A 138 -16.52 5.38 -7.19
CA GLY A 138 -16.06 4.89 -8.49
C GLY A 138 -15.47 5.94 -9.44
N LYS A 139 -15.51 7.23 -9.07
CA LYS A 139 -14.91 8.33 -9.85
C LYS A 139 -13.40 8.13 -9.99
N GLY A 140 -12.87 8.52 -11.14
CA GLY A 140 -11.43 8.55 -11.38
C GLY A 140 -10.74 9.47 -10.38
N ALA A 141 -9.46 9.21 -10.12
CA ALA A 141 -8.58 10.18 -9.51
C ALA A 141 -8.35 11.29 -10.54
N ASP A 142 -9.30 12.22 -10.68
CA ASP A 142 -8.95 13.55 -11.14
C ASP A 142 -8.09 14.13 -10.01
N LEU A 143 -6.79 13.93 -10.15
CA LEU A 143 -5.77 14.64 -9.40
C LEU A 143 -5.84 16.09 -9.91
N SER A 144 -6.84 16.83 -9.43
CA SER A 144 -6.91 18.28 -9.58
C SER A 144 -5.80 18.94 -8.76
#